data_AF-A0A0Q4R7E1-F1
#
_entry.id   AF-A0A0Q4R7E1-F1
#
_cell.length_a   1.000
_cell.length_b   1.000
_cell.length_c   1.000
_cell.angle_alpha   90.00
_cell.angle_beta   90.00
_cell.angle_gamma   90.00
#
_symmetry.space_group_name_H-M   'P 1'
#
loop_
_entity.id
_entity.type
_entity.pdbx_description
1 polymer ?
#
loop_
_entity_poly.entity_id
_entity_poly.type
_entity_poly.pdbx_seq_one_letter_code
_entity_poly.pdbx_strand_id
1 'polypeptide(L)'
;MSPEGLNQRFNAAAVRLLQRIVSLLLKQTRYTSGTIPSEYSGYFSRIRILDFTTFQLPDSFAASYKGTGGCSHTAGVKIQLEYDLQSGQFIHLHTSHGKENDKTYGSACLQDIQ
;
A
#
# COMPACT_ATOMS: atom_id res chain seq x y z
N MET A 1 -3.00 -24.82 -19.97
CA MET A 1 -3.93 -24.59 -18.84
C MET A 1 -5.29 -24.22 -19.42
N SER A 2 -6.39 -24.76 -18.90
CA SER A 2 -7.73 -24.34 -19.31
C SER A 2 -8.13 -23.01 -18.63
N PRO A 3 -9.07 -22.25 -19.21
CA PRO A 3 -9.64 -21.04 -18.59
C PRO A 3 -10.18 -21.30 -17.17
N GLU A 4 -10.83 -22.44 -16.95
CA GLU A 4 -11.40 -22.84 -15.67
C GLU A 4 -10.30 -23.12 -14.64
N GLY A 5 -9.24 -23.83 -15.06
CA GLY A 5 -8.09 -24.11 -14.21
C GLY A 5 -7.29 -22.86 -13.85
N LEU A 6 -7.32 -21.83 -14.71
CA LEU A 6 -6.77 -20.52 -14.39
C LEU A 6 -7.67 -19.76 -13.40
N ASN A 7 -8.99 -19.77 -13.62
CA ASN A 7 -9.95 -19.10 -12.77
C ASN A 7 -9.91 -19.60 -11.32
N GLN A 8 -9.78 -20.92 -11.11
CA GLN A 8 -9.65 -21.52 -9.77
C GLN A 8 -8.39 -21.06 -9.02
N ARG A 9 -7.35 -20.61 -9.73
CA ARG A 9 -6.14 -20.07 -9.11
C ARG A 9 -6.33 -18.62 -8.63
N PHE A 10 -7.33 -17.88 -9.12
CA PHE A 10 -7.66 -16.55 -8.62
C PHE A 10 -8.49 -16.64 -7.33
N ASN A 11 -7.82 -16.96 -6.23
CA ASN A 11 -8.41 -17.11 -4.91
C ASN A 11 -7.63 -16.32 -3.85
N ALA A 12 -8.08 -16.38 -2.60
CA ALA A 12 -7.45 -15.66 -1.49
C ALA A 12 -5.96 -16.04 -1.26
N ALA A 13 -5.53 -17.25 -1.61
CA ALA A 13 -4.12 -17.62 -1.53
C ALA A 13 -3.29 -16.92 -2.62
N ALA A 14 -3.82 -16.81 -3.85
CA ALA A 14 -3.14 -16.07 -4.92
C ALA A 14 -3.07 -14.56 -4.64
N VAL A 15 -4.12 -13.97 -4.06
CA VAL A 15 -4.08 -12.56 -3.61
C VAL A 15 -2.97 -12.36 -2.58
N ARG A 16 -2.90 -13.22 -1.55
CA ARG A 16 -1.83 -13.17 -0.54
C ARG A 16 -0.44 -13.37 -1.14
N LEU A 17 -0.31 -14.26 -2.11
CA LEU A 17 0.94 -14.49 -2.83
C LEU A 17 1.37 -13.22 -3.58
N LEU A 18 0.47 -12.60 -4.34
CA LEU A 18 0.75 -11.37 -5.07
C LEU A 18 1.12 -10.23 -4.13
N GLN A 19 0.37 -10.04 -3.03
CA GLN A 19 0.70 -9.04 -2.00
C GLN A 19 2.10 -9.27 -1.43
N ARG A 20 2.48 -10.53 -1.18
CA ARG A 20 3.81 -10.87 -0.66
C ARG A 20 4.91 -10.64 -1.69
N ILE A 21 4.69 -11.04 -2.95
CA ILE A 21 5.65 -10.79 -4.04
C ILE A 21 5.87 -9.29 -4.21
N VAL A 22 4.81 -8.50 -4.31
CA VAL A 22 4.91 -7.04 -4.44
C VAL A 22 5.64 -6.44 -3.23
N SER A 23 5.29 -6.86 -2.01
CA SER A 23 5.98 -6.38 -0.79
C SER A 23 7.47 -6.73 -0.78
N LEU A 24 7.85 -7.93 -1.24
CA LEU A 24 9.24 -8.35 -1.34
C LEU A 24 9.98 -7.56 -2.42
N LEU A 25 9.36 -7.38 -3.58
CA LEU A 25 9.93 -6.59 -4.68
C LEU A 25 10.12 -5.14 -4.25
N LEU A 26 9.16 -4.54 -3.54
CA LEU A 26 9.29 -3.17 -3.03
C LEU A 26 10.42 -3.05 -2.00
N LYS A 27 10.53 -3.99 -1.05
CA LYS A 27 11.65 -4.02 -0.09
C LYS A 27 13.00 -4.20 -0.78
N GLN A 28 13.03 -4.94 -1.90
CA GLN A 28 14.24 -5.18 -2.67
C GLN A 28 14.57 -4.04 -3.63
N THR A 29 13.59 -3.28 -4.12
CA THR A 29 13.80 -2.02 -4.83
C THR A 29 14.36 -1.00 -3.84
N ARG A 30 15.67 -1.07 -3.64
CA ARG A 30 16.43 0.03 -3.09
C ARG A 30 16.44 1.14 -4.12
N TYR A 31 16.17 2.36 -3.71
CA TYR A 31 16.58 3.50 -4.53
C TYR A 31 18.09 3.39 -4.76
N THR A 32 18.48 3.23 -6.03
CA THR A 32 19.87 3.11 -6.48
C THR A 32 20.63 4.43 -6.38
N SER A 33 19.91 5.55 -6.29
CA SER A 33 20.46 6.80 -5.79
C SER A 33 20.44 6.73 -4.28
N GLY A 34 21.61 6.70 -3.64
CA GLY A 34 21.78 6.50 -2.21
C GLY A 34 20.92 7.40 -1.33
N THR A 35 20.85 7.06 -0.04
CA THR A 35 20.27 7.88 1.04
C THR A 35 20.22 9.35 0.66
N ILE A 36 19.02 9.93 0.52
CA ILE A 36 18.91 11.34 0.08
C ILE A 36 19.84 12.14 0.99
N PRO A 37 20.94 12.73 0.47
CA PRO A 37 21.86 13.51 1.28
C PRO A 37 21.03 14.66 1.81
N SER A 38 20.61 14.54 3.05
CA SER A 38 19.71 15.50 3.65
C SER A 38 20.49 16.21 4.72
N GLU A 39 20.49 17.53 4.66
CA GLU A 39 20.94 18.41 5.74
C GLU A 39 20.23 18.07 7.06
N TYR A 40 19.09 17.37 6.97
CA TYR A 40 18.26 16.84 8.05
C TYR A 40 18.81 15.62 8.78
N SER A 41 19.82 14.92 8.23
CA SER A 41 20.42 13.74 8.86
C SER A 41 21.02 14.00 10.24
N GLY A 42 21.43 15.25 10.52
CA GLY A 42 21.89 15.68 11.85
C GLY A 42 20.78 16.12 12.80
N TYR A 43 19.56 16.32 12.32
CA TYR A 43 18.43 16.85 13.10
C TYR A 43 17.37 15.80 13.43
N PHE A 44 17.16 14.84 12.53
CA PHE A 44 16.15 13.79 12.68
C PHE A 44 16.81 12.42 12.59
N SER A 45 16.51 11.54 13.55
CA SER A 45 16.94 10.15 13.53
C SER A 45 16.21 9.31 12.49
N ARG A 46 15.01 9.75 12.07
CA ARG A 46 14.19 9.09 11.07
C ARG A 46 13.20 10.06 10.43
N ILE A 47 12.97 9.91 9.12
CA ILE A 47 11.93 10.65 8.39
C ILE A 47 11.07 9.63 7.63
N ARG A 48 9.84 9.41 8.10
CA ARG A 48 8.87 8.50 7.48
C ARG A 48 7.84 9.31 6.70
N ILE A 49 7.65 8.98 5.43
CA ILE A 49 6.62 9.54 4.57
C ILE A 49 5.52 8.49 4.44
N LEU A 50 4.34 8.84 4.91
CA LEU A 50 3.13 8.06 4.69
C LEU A 50 2.34 8.71 3.56
N ASP A 51 2.06 7.94 2.53
CA ASP A 51 1.26 8.35 1.39
C ASP A 51 0.26 7.26 0.99
N PHE A 52 -0.75 7.63 0.21
CA PHE A 52 -1.70 6.68 -0.31
C PHE A 52 -2.12 7.05 -1.73
N THR A 53 -2.52 6.02 -2.47
CA THR A 53 -3.18 6.19 -3.75
C THR A 53 -4.50 5.42 -3.76
N THR A 54 -5.48 5.93 -4.50
CA THR A 54 -6.81 5.32 -4.61
C THR A 54 -7.19 5.12 -6.06
N PHE A 55 -7.80 3.97 -6.33
CA PHE A 55 -8.33 3.64 -7.65
C PHE A 55 -9.79 3.23 -7.52
N GLN A 56 -10.61 3.66 -8.47
CA GLN A 56 -11.99 3.21 -8.59
C GLN A 56 -12.04 1.81 -9.20
N LEU A 57 -13.01 1.02 -8.75
CA LEU A 57 -13.28 -0.32 -9.27
C LEU A 57 -14.71 -0.38 -9.82
N PRO A 58 -15.02 -1.33 -10.72
CA PRO A 58 -16.40 -1.60 -11.10
C PRO A 58 -17.28 -1.93 -9.88
N ASP A 59 -18.55 -1.54 -9.94
CA ASP A 59 -19.50 -1.71 -8.82
C ASP A 59 -19.70 -3.17 -8.39
N SER A 60 -19.42 -4.13 -9.27
CA SER A 60 -19.41 -5.56 -8.92
C SER A 60 -18.47 -5.91 -7.76
N PHE A 61 -17.46 -5.07 -7.48
CA PHE A 61 -16.52 -5.25 -6.39
C PHE A 61 -16.91 -4.54 -5.09
N ALA A 62 -18.04 -3.82 -5.03
CA ALA A 62 -18.42 -3.00 -3.88
C ALA A 62 -18.58 -3.80 -2.57
N ALA A 63 -18.94 -5.08 -2.67
CA ALA A 63 -19.02 -5.99 -1.51
C ALA A 63 -17.64 -6.22 -0.86
N SER A 64 -16.58 -6.29 -1.65
CA SER A 64 -15.21 -6.55 -1.19
C SER A 64 -14.39 -5.26 -0.99
N TYR A 65 -14.68 -4.21 -1.75
CA TYR A 65 -13.88 -2.98 -1.80
C TYR A 65 -14.80 -1.75 -1.77
N LYS A 66 -15.20 -1.30 -0.58
CA LYS A 66 -16.11 -0.16 -0.44
C LYS A 66 -15.46 1.16 -0.88
N GLY A 67 -16.09 1.85 -1.82
CA GLY A 67 -15.73 3.20 -2.24
C GLY A 67 -16.28 4.27 -1.29
N THR A 68 -15.89 5.52 -1.53
CA THR A 68 -16.24 6.70 -0.72
C THR A 68 -17.69 7.19 -0.87
N GLY A 69 -18.50 6.55 -1.73
CA GLY A 69 -19.92 6.83 -1.90
C GLY A 69 -20.27 8.17 -2.57
N GLY A 70 -19.28 9.02 -2.87
CA GLY A 70 -19.45 10.33 -3.51
C GLY A 70 -19.05 10.38 -4.99
N CYS A 71 -18.71 9.25 -5.61
CA CYS A 71 -18.30 9.16 -7.01
C CYS A 71 -19.21 8.20 -7.80
N SER A 72 -19.08 8.21 -9.14
CA SER A 72 -19.84 7.34 -10.07
C SER A 72 -19.79 5.84 -9.74
N HIS A 73 -18.76 5.39 -9.00
CA HIS A 73 -18.62 4.00 -8.57
C HIS A 73 -18.63 3.89 -7.05
N THR A 74 -19.37 2.90 -6.57
CA THR A 74 -19.54 2.49 -5.17
C THR A 74 -18.39 1.60 -4.66
N ALA A 75 -17.51 1.17 -5.56
CA ALA A 75 -16.34 0.35 -5.25
C ALA A 75 -15.03 1.13 -5.45
N GLY A 76 -14.07 0.91 -4.55
CA GLY A 76 -12.75 1.53 -4.64
C GLY A 76 -11.74 0.85 -3.73
N VAL A 77 -10.48 0.88 -4.15
CA VAL A 77 -9.34 0.35 -3.40
C VAL A 77 -8.38 1.49 -3.06
N LYS A 78 -7.84 1.44 -1.85
CA LYS A 78 -6.77 2.32 -1.40
C LYS A 78 -5.51 1.48 -1.18
N ILE A 79 -4.38 1.97 -1.67
CA ILE A 79 -3.07 1.41 -1.40
C ILE A 79 -2.31 2.44 -0.58
N GLN A 80 -2.01 2.08 0.66
CA GLN A 80 -1.22 2.87 1.59
C GLN A 80 0.23 2.40 1.53
N LEU A 81 1.14 3.36 1.52
CA LEU A 81 2.57 3.16 1.40
C LEU A 81 3.28 4.00 2.43
N GLU A 82 4.18 3.37 3.16
CA GLU A 82 5.07 4.07 4.07
C GLU A 82 6.52 3.86 3.67
N TYR A 83 7.26 4.97 3.61
CA TYR A 83 8.61 5.03 3.10
C TYR A 83 9.52 5.77 4.08
N ASP A 84 10.67 5.20 4.39
CA ASP A 84 11.72 5.85 5.16
C ASP A 84 12.66 6.60 4.22
N LEU A 85 12.62 7.92 4.29
CA LEU A 85 13.38 8.81 3.42
C LEU A 85 14.89 8.66 3.64
N GLN A 86 15.32 8.43 4.88
CA GLN A 86 16.74 8.39 5.22
C GLN A 86 17.38 7.07 4.82
N SER A 87 16.70 5.94 5.06
CA SER A 87 17.20 4.62 4.66
C SER A 87 16.87 4.25 3.21
N GLY A 88 15.94 4.99 2.59
CA GLY A 88 15.44 4.71 1.24
C GLY A 88 14.59 3.42 1.16
N GLN A 89 14.02 2.97 2.28
CA GLN A 89 13.32 1.71 2.38
C GLN A 89 11.81 1.88 2.46
N PHE A 90 11.07 1.05 1.74
CA PHE A 90 9.64 0.89 1.95
C PHE A 90 9.39 0.04 3.20
N ILE A 91 8.60 0.59 4.13
CA ILE A 91 8.31 -0.03 5.43
C ILE A 91 7.00 -0.82 5.36
N HIS A 92 5.91 -0.16 4.98
CA HIS A 92 4.57 -0.75 4.94
C HIS A 92 3.94 -0.58 3.56
N LEU A 93 3.29 -1.65 3.08
CA LEU A 93 2.38 -1.61 1.94
C LEU A 93 1.09 -2.29 2.39
N HIS A 94 -0.02 -1.55 2.37
CA HIS A 94 -1.32 -2.04 2.82
C HIS A 94 -2.39 -1.73 1.78
N THR A 95 -3.26 -2.70 1.53
CA THR A 95 -4.40 -2.54 0.62
C THR A 95 -5.67 -2.54 1.45
N SER A 96 -6.50 -1.52 1.27
CA SER A 96 -7.73 -1.33 2.03
C SER A 96 -8.87 -0.86 1.14
N HIS A 97 -10.05 -0.68 1.74
CA HIS A 97 -11.18 -0.05 1.05
C HIS A 97 -10.85 1.40 0.67
N GLY A 98 -11.37 1.86 -0.45
CA GLY A 98 -11.19 3.22 -0.94
C GLY A 98 -11.67 4.28 0.06
N LYS A 99 -12.70 3.94 0.84
CA LYS A 99 -13.26 4.83 1.88
C LYS A 99 -12.47 4.90 3.19
N GLU A 100 -11.42 4.10 3.35
CA GLU A 100 -10.68 4.09 4.62
C GLU A 100 -10.10 5.47 4.92
N ASN A 101 -10.17 5.85 6.20
CA ASN A 101 -9.74 7.17 6.65
C ASN A 101 -8.23 7.21 6.92
N ASP A 102 -7.55 8.20 6.36
CA ASP A 102 -6.09 8.31 6.46
C ASP A 102 -5.61 8.68 7.86
N LYS A 103 -6.42 9.40 8.65
CA LYS A 103 -6.09 9.72 10.04
C LYS A 103 -6.01 8.45 10.89
N THR A 104 -6.96 7.53 10.70
CA THR A 104 -6.99 6.27 11.45
C THR A 104 -5.78 5.43 11.12
N TYR A 105 -5.44 5.31 9.83
CA TYR A 105 -4.26 4.55 9.42
C TYR A 105 -2.95 5.18 9.87
N GLY A 106 -2.80 6.49 9.70
CA GLY A 106 -1.62 7.22 10.18
C GLY A 106 -1.41 7.05 11.68
N SER A 107 -2.49 7.07 12.47
CA SER A 107 -2.40 6.84 13.92
C SER A 107 -1.89 5.43 14.26
N ALA A 108 -2.20 4.42 13.44
CA ALA A 108 -1.67 3.07 13.61
C ALA A 108 -0.19 2.99 13.23
N CYS A 109 0.23 3.61 12.13
CA CYS A 109 1.64 3.69 11.72
C CYS A 109 2.54 4.39 12.75
N LEU A 110 1.99 5.36 13.50
CA LEU A 110 2.71 6.05 14.57
C LEU A 110 3.10 5.11 15.72
N GLN A 111 2.36 4.03 15.96
CA GLN A 111 2.67 3.07 17.04
C GLN A 111 3.98 2.33 16.81
N ASP A 112 4.43 2.25 15.56
CA ASP A 112 5.68 1.60 15.16
C ASP A 112 6.86 2.58 15.08
N ILE A 113 6.68 3.83 15.56
CA ILE A 113 7.75 4.82 15.68
C ILE A 113 8.32 4.73 17.10
N GLN A 114 9.53 4.17 17.20
CA GLN A 114 10.33 4.15 18.44
C GLN A 114 11.14 5.43 18.58
#